data_AF-A0A059NZ04-F1
#
_entry.id   AF-A0A059NZ04-F1
#
_cell.length_a   1.000
_cell.length_b   1.000
_cell.length_c   1.000
_cell.angle_alpha   90.00
_cell.angle_beta   90.00
_cell.angle_gamma   90.00
#
_symmetry.space_group_name_H-M   'P 1'
#
loop_
_entity.id
_entity.type
_entity.pdbx_description
1 polymer ?
#
loop_
_entity_poly.entity_id
_entity_poly.type
_entity_poly.pdbx_seq_one_letter_code
_entity_poly.pdbx_strand_id
1 'polypeptide(L)' 'MVTIEELVPEDHLLRKIDQYIDFYFIPEKVRSFYSKNNGRPSLDPVVLFKMMFIGYIYGIRSERKLEQQIHEKDCPPFS' A
#
# COMPACT_ATOMS: atom_id res chain seq x y z
N MET A 1 21.90 2.16 8.63
CA MET A 1 20.90 2.60 7.64
C MET A 1 20.49 1.35 6.92
N VAL A 2 19.28 0.84 7.17
CA VAL A 2 18.76 -0.31 6.42
C VAL A 2 17.90 0.28 5.32
N THR A 3 18.33 0.06 4.09
CA THR A 3 17.64 0.54 2.89
C THR A 3 16.44 -0.37 2.62
N ILE A 4 15.31 0.24 2.23
CA ILE A 4 14.03 -0.43 1.95
C ILE A 4 14.20 -1.56 0.92
N GLU A 5 15.19 -1.41 0.04
CA GLU A 5 15.54 -2.37 -1.00
C GLU A 5 16.12 -3.69 -0.46
N GLU A 6 16.70 -3.71 0.73
CA GLU A 6 17.33 -4.90 1.33
C GLU A 6 16.33 -5.77 2.12
N LEU A 7 15.18 -5.21 2.50
CA LEU A 7 14.16 -5.88 3.32
C LEU A 7 13.11 -6.62 2.47
N VAL A 8 13.00 -6.31 1.17
CA VAL A 8 12.07 -6.98 0.25
C VAL A 8 12.83 -7.84 -0.74
N PRO A 9 12.61 -9.16 -0.76
CA PRO A 9 13.18 -10.03 -1.77
C PRO A 9 12.85 -9.52 -3.18
N GLU A 10 13.83 -9.53 -4.09
CA GLU A 10 13.62 -9.04 -5.46
C GLU A 10 12.48 -9.76 -6.20
N ASP A 11 12.24 -11.04 -5.87
CA ASP A 11 11.19 -11.87 -6.46
C ASP A 11 9.81 -11.69 -5.78
N HIS A 12 9.65 -10.69 -4.92
CA HIS A 12 8.39 -10.45 -4.23
C HIS A 12 7.32 -9.97 -5.22
N LEU A 13 6.13 -10.60 -5.17
CA LEU A 13 5.01 -10.31 -6.07
C LEU A 13 4.63 -8.81 -6.10
N LEU A 14 4.77 -8.13 -4.97
CA LEU A 14 4.50 -6.70 -4.85
C LEU A 14 5.44 -5.83 -5.69
N ARG A 15 6.73 -6.19 -5.84
CA ARG A 15 7.66 -5.48 -6.73
C ARG A 15 7.29 -5.64 -8.19
N LYS A 16 6.83 -6.83 -8.59
CA LYS A 16 6.31 -7.06 -9.94
C LYS A 16 5.05 -6.22 -10.18
N ILE A 17 4.11 -6.20 -9.24
CA ILE A 17 2.90 -5.39 -9.36
C ILE A 17 3.23 -3.90 -9.53
N ASP A 18 4.14 -3.36 -8.73
CA ASP A 18 4.52 -1.95 -8.81
C ASP A 18 5.24 -1.61 -10.14
N GLN A 19 6.01 -2.55 -10.70
CA GLN A 19 6.61 -2.39 -12.03
C GLN A 19 5.60 -2.39 -13.18
N TYR A 20 4.48 -3.11 -13.06
CA TYR A 20 3.51 -3.28 -14.14
C TYR A 20 2.24 -2.44 -13.99
N ILE A 21 1.97 -1.89 -12.80
CA ILE A 21 0.77 -1.10 -12.51
C ILE A 21 1.18 0.29 -12.03
N ASP A 22 0.91 1.28 -12.88
CA ASP A 22 0.96 2.67 -12.45
C ASP A 22 -0.28 3.01 -11.62
N PHE A 23 -0.10 3.33 -10.34
CA PHE A 23 -1.20 3.67 -9.42
C PHE A 23 -1.60 5.16 -9.47
N TYR A 24 -0.97 5.99 -10.32
CA TYR A 24 -1.25 7.43 -10.38
C TYR A 24 -2.68 7.78 -10.85
N PHE A 25 -3.43 6.82 -11.40
CA PHE A 25 -4.83 7.01 -11.76
C PHE A 25 -5.77 7.07 -10.53
N ILE A 26 -5.35 6.55 -9.37
CA ILE A 26 -6.22 6.39 -8.20
C ILE A 26 -6.62 7.76 -7.62
N PRO A 27 -5.69 8.69 -7.32
CA PRO A 27 -6.05 9.98 -6.73
C PRO A 27 -7.03 10.78 -7.59
N GLU A 28 -6.97 10.63 -8.91
CA GLU A 28 -7.92 11.27 -9.81
C GLU A 28 -9.34 10.73 -9.63
N LYS A 29 -9.49 9.40 -9.59
CA LYS A 29 -10.79 8.74 -9.45
C LYS A 29 -11.45 8.94 -8.10
N VAL A 30 -10.67 8.98 -7.02
CA VAL A 30 -11.22 9.08 -5.66
C VAL A 30 -11.29 10.50 -5.12
N ARG A 31 -10.78 11.50 -5.87
CA ARG A 31 -10.69 12.90 -5.43
C ARG A 31 -11.99 13.45 -4.85
N SER A 32 -13.13 13.12 -5.45
CA SER A 32 -14.45 13.61 -5.01
C SER A 32 -14.86 13.08 -3.62
N PHE A 33 -14.29 11.97 -3.17
CA PHE A 33 -14.59 11.33 -1.90
C PHE A 33 -13.64 11.76 -0.78
N TYR A 34 -12.55 12.47 -1.11
CA TYR A 34 -11.54 12.92 -0.16
C TYR A 34 -11.62 14.44 0.03
N SER A 35 -11.60 14.87 1.28
CA SER A 35 -11.45 16.29 1.62
C SER A 35 -9.99 16.69 1.58
N LYS A 36 -9.66 17.76 0.85
CA LYS A 36 -8.30 18.30 0.82
C LYS A 36 -7.90 19.05 2.09
N ASN A 37 -8.86 19.73 2.72
CA ASN A 37 -8.57 20.77 3.72
C ASN A 37 -9.37 20.62 5.02
N ASN A 38 -10.17 19.55 5.16
CA ASN A 38 -11.05 19.36 6.32
C ASN A 38 -10.77 18.04 7.02
N GLY A 39 -10.68 18.07 8.35
CA GLY A 39 -10.48 16.89 9.18
C GLY A 39 -9.01 16.49 9.36
N ARG A 40 -8.78 15.29 9.90
CA ARG A 40 -7.43 14.72 9.99
C ARG A 40 -6.98 14.28 8.60
N PRO A 41 -5.71 14.51 8.22
CA PRO A 41 -5.17 14.01 6.97
C PRO A 41 -5.38 12.49 6.92
N SER A 42 -6.11 12.04 5.90
CA SER A 42 -6.36 10.62 5.66
C SER A 42 -5.09 9.99 5.09
N LEU A 43 -4.96 8.66 5.24
CA LEU A 43 -3.92 7.91 4.54
C LEU A 43 -4.05 8.18 3.03
N ASP A 44 -2.91 8.30 2.34
CA ASP A 44 -2.89 8.50 0.90
C ASP A 44 -3.72 7.39 0.22
N PRO A 45 -4.65 7.74 -0.69
CA PRO A 45 -5.52 6.76 -1.33
C PRO A 45 -4.76 5.69 -2.11
N VAL A 46 -3.58 6.02 -2.66
CA VAL A 46 -2.70 5.05 -3.32
C VAL A 46 -2.20 4.02 -2.32
N VAL A 47 -1.75 4.47 -1.15
CA VAL A 47 -1.25 3.59 -0.08
C VAL A 47 -2.38 2.69 0.43
N LEU A 48 -3.58 3.25 0.64
CA LEU A 48 -4.75 2.48 1.07
C LEU A 48 -5.10 1.38 0.06
N PHE A 49 -5.13 1.69 -1.23
CA PHE A 49 -5.40 0.71 -2.27
C PHE A 49 -4.34 -0.39 -2.32
N LYS A 50 -3.07 -0.02 -2.19
CA LYS A 50 -1.96 -0.98 -2.15
C LYS A 50 -2.07 -1.93 -0.96
N MET A 51 -2.46 -1.43 0.22
CA MET A 51 -2.77 -2.26 1.39
C MET A 51 -3.92 -3.23 1.13
N MET A 52 -5.03 -2.76 0.57
CA MET A 52 -6.17 -3.62 0.21
C MET A 52 -5.77 -4.70 -0.81
N PHE A 53 -4.92 -4.36 -1.77
CA PHE A 53 -4.44 -5.30 -2.79
C PHE A 53 -3.57 -6.41 -2.17
N ILE A 54 -2.68 -6.06 -1.23
CA ILE A 54 -1.95 -7.03 -0.41
C ILE A 54 -2.94 -7.94 0.34
N GLY A 55 -3.88 -7.35 1.07
CA GLY A 55 -4.86 -8.11 1.84
C GLY A 55 -5.63 -9.11 0.98
N TYR A 56 -6.02 -8.69 -0.22
CA TYR A 56 -6.69 -9.54 -1.20
C TYR A 56 -5.81 -10.70 -1.70
N ILE A 57 -4.58 -10.39 -2.17
CA ILE A 57 -3.64 -11.38 -2.73
C ILE A 57 -3.25 -12.45 -1.69
N TYR A 58 -2.97 -12.03 -0.46
CA TYR A 58 -2.55 -12.93 0.61
C TYR A 58 -3.73 -13.53 1.39
N GLY A 59 -4.97 -13.24 1.00
CA GLY A 59 -6.18 -13.77 1.65
C GLY A 59 -6.37 -13.28 3.10
N ILE A 60 -5.80 -12.13 3.45
CA ILE A 60 -5.91 -11.53 4.78
C ILE A 60 -7.23 -10.77 4.87
N ARG A 61 -8.19 -11.34 5.60
CA ARG A 61 -9.55 -10.76 5.74
C ARG A 61 -9.69 -9.71 6.84
N SER A 62 -8.71 -9.58 7.73
CA SER A 62 -8.76 -8.64 8.84
C SER A 62 -7.79 -7.50 8.59
N GLU A 63 -8.29 -6.27 8.55
CA GLU A 63 -7.49 -5.06 8.37
C GLU A 63 -6.44 -4.90 9.48
N ARG A 64 -6.78 -5.23 10.72
CA ARG A 64 -5.82 -5.24 11.83
C ARG A 64 -4.70 -6.26 11.64
N LYS A 65 -5.05 -7.46 11.14
CA LYS A 65 -4.08 -8.51 10.87
C LYS A 65 -3.21 -8.16 9.66
N LEU A 66 -3.77 -7.43 8.70
CA LEU A 66 -3.05 -6.88 7.55
C LEU A 66 -2.05 -5.82 8.00
N GLU A 67 -2.49 -4.85 8.80
CA GLU A 67 -1.62 -3.83 9.40
C GLU A 67 -0.49 -4.47 10.20
N GLN A 68 -0.80 -5.43 11.07
CA GLN A 68 0.21 -6.18 11.82
C GLN A 68 1.18 -6.91 10.90
N GLN A 69 0.72 -7.57 9.83
CA GLN A 69 1.62 -8.26 8.91
C GLN A 69 2.47 -7.32 8.07
N ILE A 70 1.97 -6.12 7.76
CA ILE A 70 2.75 -5.05 7.11
C ILE A 70 3.78 -4.46 8.08
N HIS A 71 3.48 -4.46 9.38
CA HIS A 71 4.39 -3.96 10.43
C HIS A 71 5.39 -5.02 10.93
N GLU A 72 5.01 -6.30 10.93
CA GLU A 72 5.75 -7.43 11.51
C GLU A 72 6.59 -8.17 10.46
N LYS A 73 6.11 -8.25 9.22
CA LYS A 73 6.98 -8.47 8.07
C LYS A 73 7.29 -7.09 7.55
N ASP A 74 8.56 -6.71 7.48
CA ASP A 74 9.05 -5.49 6.84
C ASP A 74 8.61 -5.38 5.36
N CYS A 75 7.32 -5.17 5.12
CA CYS A 75 6.76 -4.88 3.81
C CYS A 75 6.83 -3.36 3.71
N PRO A 76 7.76 -2.83 2.92
CA PRO A 76 7.97 -1.40 2.87
C PRO A 76 6.74 -0.74 2.27
N PRO A 77 6.55 0.56 2.55
CA PRO A 77 5.65 1.37 1.75
C PRO A 77 6.10 1.19 0.30
N PHE A 78 5.16 0.83 -0.57
CA PHE A 78 5.39 0.90 -2.00
C PHE A 78 5.64 2.39 -2.35
N SER A 79 6.90 2.77 -2.38
CA SER A 79 7.38 4.08 -2.79
C SER A 79 7.13 4.29 -4.26
#